data_AF-A0A9D8LZP6-F1
#
_entry.id   AF-A0A9D8LZP6-F1
#
_cell.length_a   1.000
_cell.length_b   1.000
_cell.length_c   1.000
_cell.angle_alpha   90.00
_cell.angle_beta   90.00
_cell.angle_gamma   90.00
#
_symmetry.space_group_name_H-M   'P 1'
#
loop_
_entity.id
_entity.type
_entity.pdbx_description
1 polymer ?
#
loop_
_entity_poly.entity_id
_entity_poly.type
_entity_poly.pdbx_seq_one_letter_code
_entity_poly.pdbx_strand_id
1 'polypeptide(L)'
;MSMVTRTDPQPSALHAADSHGLIRVHGARENNLKDVSIEIPKRRLTVFTGVSGSGKSSLVFGTIAAESQRLINETYSAFVQGFMPTLARPEVDVLDGLTTAIIVDQERMGSDSRSTVGTATDANAMLRILFSRLGQPYVGSPNAFSFNVPSVRASGAITVERGTQRTVKATFTRTGGMCPRCEGRGSVSDLDLAQLYDDTRSLNGGALTIPGYTGGGWNSRLYSESGFFDPDKPIRNYTKKELQDLLHREPTRMKIAGINMTYEGLIPRIQRSMLSKDREAMQPHI
;
A
#
# COMPACT_ATOMS: atom_id res chain seq x y z
N MET A 1 67.52 5.45 19.46
CA MET A 1 66.49 4.50 19.94
C MET A 1 65.50 5.27 20.78
N SER A 2 64.33 5.59 20.23
CA SER A 2 63.28 6.31 20.97
C SER A 2 62.34 5.29 21.59
N MET A 3 62.33 5.19 22.91
CA MET A 3 61.39 4.34 23.65
C MET A 3 60.01 4.99 23.61
N VAL A 4 59.08 4.37 22.89
CA VAL A 4 57.65 4.69 22.98
C VAL A 4 57.15 4.16 24.32
N THR A 5 56.85 5.06 25.24
CA THR A 5 56.10 4.76 26.47
C THR A 5 54.73 4.20 26.10
N ARG A 6 54.52 2.90 26.34
CA ARG A 6 53.18 2.31 26.37
C ARG A 6 52.45 2.87 27.58
N THR A 7 51.41 3.65 27.34
CA THR A 7 50.44 4.02 28.37
C THR A 7 49.62 2.76 28.68
N ASP A 8 49.82 2.16 29.85
CA ASP A 8 48.93 1.11 30.34
C ASP A 8 47.52 1.71 30.49
N PRO A 9 46.47 1.09 29.92
CA PRO A 9 45.11 1.58 30.11
C PRO A 9 44.72 1.34 31.57
N GLN A 10 44.58 2.42 32.34
CA GLN A 10 43.92 2.33 33.64
C GLN A 10 42.53 1.68 33.43
N PRO A 11 42.15 0.69 34.25
CA PRO A 11 40.81 0.12 34.16
C PRO A 11 39.80 1.24 34.40
N SER A 12 39.03 1.56 33.37
CA SER A 12 37.95 2.53 33.46
C SER A 12 37.03 2.13 34.60
N ALA A 13 36.65 3.08 35.46
CA ALA A 13 35.67 2.84 36.51
C ALA A 13 34.47 2.05 35.96
N LEU A 14 34.09 0.98 36.67
CA LEU A 14 32.99 0.10 36.25
C LEU A 14 31.76 0.96 35.95
N HIS A 15 31.25 0.86 34.73
CA HIS A 15 30.07 1.61 34.34
C HIS A 15 28.87 1.00 35.05
N ALA A 16 27.86 1.80 35.42
CA ALA A 16 26.68 1.29 36.12
C ALA A 16 26.01 0.12 35.36
N ALA A 17 26.08 0.12 34.04
CA ALA A 17 25.56 -0.96 33.20
C ALA A 17 26.27 -2.32 33.37
N ASP A 18 27.53 -2.33 33.83
CA ASP A 18 28.33 -3.55 34.02
C ASP A 18 27.89 -4.32 35.27
N SER A 19 27.00 -3.74 36.09
CA SER A 19 26.29 -4.45 37.16
C SER A 19 25.16 -5.34 36.65
N HIS A 20 24.84 -5.27 35.35
CA HIS A 20 23.78 -6.05 34.72
C HIS A 20 24.32 -7.27 33.97
N GLY A 21 23.43 -8.21 33.68
CA GLY A 21 23.80 -9.43 32.96
C GLY A 21 24.33 -9.16 31.55
N LEU A 22 24.94 -10.19 30.96
CA LEU A 22 25.47 -10.17 29.60
C LEU A 22 24.55 -10.95 28.67
N ILE A 23 24.61 -10.68 27.38
CA ILE A 23 24.18 -11.61 26.33
C ILE A 23 25.44 -12.34 25.88
N ARG A 24 25.48 -13.66 26.02
CA ARG A 24 26.65 -14.47 25.67
C ARG A 24 26.37 -15.29 24.44
N VAL A 25 27.18 -15.10 23.41
CA VAL A 25 27.18 -15.89 22.18
C VAL A 25 28.44 -16.74 22.21
N HIS A 26 28.32 -18.05 22.10
CA HIS A 26 29.46 -18.96 21.98
C HIS A 26 29.31 -19.84 20.75
N GLY A 27 30.36 -19.87 19.92
CA GLY A 27 30.44 -20.71 18.74
C GLY A 27 29.41 -20.39 17.66
N ALA A 28 29.15 -19.11 17.37
CA ALA A 28 28.25 -18.74 16.28
C ALA A 28 28.89 -19.03 14.91
N ARG A 29 28.16 -19.76 14.07
CA ARG A 29 28.58 -20.25 12.75
C ARG A 29 27.55 -19.96 11.64
N GLU A 30 26.58 -19.11 11.93
CA GLU A 30 25.56 -18.68 10.98
C GLU A 30 26.19 -18.02 9.74
N ASN A 31 25.82 -18.49 8.54
CA ASN A 31 26.40 -18.07 7.26
C ASN A 31 27.94 -18.17 7.20
N ASN A 32 28.65 -17.03 7.25
CA ASN A 32 30.11 -16.97 7.12
C ASN A 32 30.82 -16.71 8.46
N LEU A 33 30.11 -16.79 9.59
CA LEU A 33 30.71 -16.70 10.91
C LEU A 33 31.63 -17.91 11.16
N LYS A 34 32.81 -17.65 11.72
CA LYS A 34 33.84 -18.66 11.97
C LYS A 34 33.98 -18.91 13.46
N ASP A 35 33.00 -19.62 14.02
CA ASP A 35 32.99 -20.03 15.44
C ASP A 35 33.13 -18.83 16.41
N VAL A 36 32.33 -17.79 16.17
CA VAL A 36 32.46 -16.51 16.85
C VAL A 36 31.88 -16.60 18.26
N SER A 37 32.68 -16.24 19.27
CA SER A 37 32.24 -16.09 20.66
C SER A 37 32.39 -14.65 21.13
N ILE A 38 31.33 -14.07 21.68
CA ILE A 38 31.29 -12.68 22.15
C ILE A 38 30.34 -12.52 23.34
N GLU A 39 30.71 -11.65 24.28
CA GLU A 39 29.83 -11.21 25.35
C GLU A 39 29.42 -9.76 25.11
N ILE A 40 28.11 -9.50 25.16
CA ILE A 40 27.52 -8.18 24.92
C ILE A 40 26.90 -7.68 26.23
N PRO A 41 27.36 -6.54 26.77
CA PRO A 41 26.80 -5.99 28.01
C PRO A 41 25.38 -5.49 27.79
N LYS A 42 24.45 -5.89 28.66
CA LYS A 42 23.08 -5.35 28.64
C LYS A 42 23.10 -3.89 29.11
N ARG A 43 22.07 -3.13 28.68
CA ARG A 43 21.88 -1.71 29.06
C ARG A 43 23.07 -0.82 28.67
N ARG A 44 23.80 -1.21 27.63
CA ARG A 44 24.76 -0.38 26.90
C ARG A 44 24.34 -0.26 25.44
N LEU A 45 24.71 0.86 24.83
CA LEU A 45 24.67 1.00 23.38
C LEU A 45 25.88 0.26 22.80
N THR A 46 25.65 -0.94 22.26
CA THR A 46 26.68 -1.74 21.60
C THR A 46 26.58 -1.52 20.09
N VAL A 47 27.70 -1.14 19.47
CA VAL A 47 27.78 -0.91 18.02
C VAL A 47 28.63 -2.00 17.38
N PHE A 48 28.06 -2.71 16.41
CA PHE A 48 28.78 -3.71 15.61
C PHE A 48 29.33 -3.04 14.35
N THR A 49 30.65 -2.93 14.24
CA THR A 49 31.33 -2.28 13.11
C THR A 49 32.16 -3.28 12.30
N GLY A 50 32.39 -2.97 11.02
CA GLY A 50 33.19 -3.81 10.12
C GLY A 50 32.80 -3.65 8.66
N VAL A 51 33.65 -4.12 7.73
CA VAL A 51 33.44 -4.02 6.28
C VAL A 51 32.19 -4.78 5.80
N SER A 52 31.68 -4.45 4.61
CA SER A 52 30.56 -5.20 4.01
C SER A 52 30.90 -6.69 3.90
N GLY A 53 29.94 -7.57 4.19
CA GLY A 53 30.15 -9.02 4.17
C GLY A 53 30.93 -9.59 5.36
N SER A 54 31.33 -8.79 6.36
CA SER A 54 32.12 -9.27 7.51
C SER A 54 31.36 -10.17 8.50
N GLY A 55 30.09 -10.49 8.25
CA GLY A 55 29.25 -11.31 9.15
C GLY A 55 28.50 -10.55 10.25
N LYS A 56 28.51 -9.20 10.27
CA LYS A 56 27.76 -8.40 11.27
C LYS A 56 26.28 -8.76 11.30
N SER A 57 25.64 -8.75 10.12
CA SER A 57 24.21 -9.05 9.99
C SER A 57 23.91 -10.50 10.35
N SER A 58 24.81 -11.43 9.99
CA SER A 58 24.70 -12.83 10.37
C SER A 58 24.72 -13.01 11.89
N LEU A 59 25.61 -12.32 12.61
CA LEU A 59 25.68 -12.38 14.07
C LEU A 59 24.48 -11.70 14.74
N VAL A 60 24.13 -10.48 14.35
CA VAL A 60 23.09 -9.68 15.03
C VAL A 60 21.68 -10.15 14.66
N PHE A 61 21.37 -10.24 13.36
CA PHE A 61 20.03 -10.60 12.89
C PHE A 61 19.88 -12.11 12.73
N GLY A 62 20.84 -12.75 12.07
CA GLY A 62 20.80 -14.18 11.76
C GLY A 62 20.96 -15.09 12.98
N THR A 63 21.68 -14.67 14.02
CA THR A 63 21.89 -15.46 15.24
C THR A 63 21.11 -14.90 16.43
N ILE A 64 21.46 -13.70 16.91
CA ILE A 64 20.90 -13.17 18.16
C ILE A 64 19.40 -12.89 18.04
N ALA A 65 18.99 -12.12 17.03
CA ALA A 65 17.59 -11.73 16.88
C ALA A 65 16.71 -12.92 16.43
N ALA A 66 17.22 -13.78 15.53
CA ALA A 66 16.53 -14.98 15.10
C ALA A 66 16.21 -15.92 16.27
N GLU A 67 17.18 -16.19 17.16
CA GLU A 67 16.93 -17.05 18.33
C GLU A 67 15.97 -16.38 19.31
N SER A 68 16.10 -15.07 19.55
CA SER A 68 15.16 -14.34 20.39
C SER A 68 13.72 -14.43 19.87
N GLN A 69 13.51 -14.24 18.56
CA GLN A 69 12.20 -14.38 17.93
C GLN A 69 11.67 -15.82 18.01
N ARG A 70 12.54 -16.82 17.82
CA ARG A 70 12.19 -18.24 17.95
C ARG A 70 11.70 -18.56 19.37
N LEU A 71 12.41 -18.11 20.40
CA LEU A 71 12.03 -18.31 21.80
C LEU A 71 10.71 -17.60 22.15
N ILE A 72 10.46 -16.41 21.60
CA ILE A 72 9.16 -15.73 21.76
C ILE A 72 8.05 -16.56 21.10
N ASN A 73 8.30 -17.08 19.90
CA ASN A 73 7.32 -17.88 19.17
C ASN A 73 6.90 -19.14 19.97
N GLU A 74 7.82 -19.74 20.74
CA GLU A 74 7.54 -20.88 21.62
C GLU A 74 6.61 -20.54 22.80
N THR A 75 6.48 -19.27 23.17
CA THR A 75 5.56 -18.84 24.25
C THR A 75 4.09 -18.75 23.82
N TYR A 76 3.80 -18.77 22.50
CA TYR A 76 2.43 -18.80 22.00
C TYR A 76 1.81 -20.19 22.15
N SER A 77 0.47 -20.25 22.09
CA SER A 77 -0.25 -21.54 22.13
C SER A 77 0.09 -22.41 20.92
N ALA A 78 0.05 -23.73 21.08
CA ALA A 78 0.28 -24.69 19.98
C ALA A 78 -0.63 -24.44 18.77
N PHE A 79 -1.85 -23.94 19.00
CA PHE A 79 -2.77 -23.53 17.93
C PHE A 79 -2.20 -22.40 17.08
N VAL A 80 -1.66 -21.35 17.70
CA VAL A 80 -1.08 -20.21 16.98
C VAL A 80 0.23 -20.60 16.32
N GLN A 81 1.06 -21.41 16.98
CA GLN A 81 2.34 -21.88 16.44
C GLN A 81 2.18 -22.60 15.10
N GLY A 82 1.09 -23.33 14.87
CA GLY A 82 0.80 -24.00 13.60
C GLY A 82 0.63 -23.06 12.39
N PHE A 83 0.39 -21.77 12.62
CA PHE A 83 0.27 -20.74 11.58
C PHE A 83 1.48 -19.80 11.50
N MET A 84 2.43 -19.93 12.44
CA MET A 84 3.62 -19.07 12.48
C MET A 84 4.72 -19.62 11.57
N PRO A 85 5.58 -18.75 11.01
CA PRO A 85 6.76 -19.21 10.29
C PRO A 85 7.64 -20.06 11.21
N THR A 86 8.01 -21.25 10.75
CA THR A 86 9.02 -22.07 11.41
C THR A 86 10.38 -21.41 11.21
N LEU A 87 10.86 -20.69 12.22
CA LEU A 87 12.20 -20.13 12.22
C LEU A 87 13.20 -21.27 12.48
N ALA A 88 14.15 -21.45 11.55
CA ALA A 88 15.25 -22.36 11.77
C ALA A 88 16.06 -21.91 12.99
N ARG A 89 16.51 -22.87 13.80
CA ARG A 89 17.43 -22.57 14.90
C ARG A 89 18.77 -22.13 14.29
N PRO A 90 19.34 -20.99 14.69
CA PRO A 90 20.62 -20.54 14.17
C PRO A 90 21.75 -21.46 14.64
N GLU A 91 22.80 -21.55 13.83
CA GLU A 91 23.99 -22.35 14.13
C GLU A 91 24.86 -21.66 15.20
N VAL A 92 24.63 -22.02 16.47
CA VAL A 92 25.35 -21.50 17.66
C VAL A 92 25.37 -22.54 18.77
N ASP A 93 26.49 -22.66 19.50
CA ASP A 93 26.62 -23.66 20.57
C ASP A 93 25.86 -23.25 21.83
N VAL A 94 26.10 -22.01 22.29
CA VAL A 94 25.43 -21.46 23.48
C VAL A 94 25.02 -20.02 23.18
N LEU A 95 23.75 -19.73 23.45
CA LEU A 95 23.22 -18.37 23.45
C LEU A 95 22.48 -18.14 24.77
N ASP A 96 23.11 -17.38 25.66
CA ASP A 96 22.62 -17.14 27.03
C ASP A 96 22.33 -15.66 27.27
N GLY A 97 21.42 -15.41 28.21
CA GLY A 97 21.06 -14.05 28.61
C GLY A 97 20.29 -13.28 27.55
N LEU A 98 19.66 -13.94 26.57
CA LEU A 98 18.81 -13.24 25.61
C LEU A 98 17.62 -12.53 26.29
N THR A 99 17.22 -11.42 25.68
CA THR A 99 15.96 -10.74 25.95
C THR A 99 15.17 -10.66 24.65
N THR A 100 13.88 -10.33 24.73
CA THR A 100 13.05 -10.05 23.56
C THR A 100 13.75 -9.03 22.66
N ALA A 101 14.06 -9.44 21.44
CA ALA A 101 14.67 -8.60 20.43
C ALA A 101 13.57 -7.90 19.63
N ILE A 102 13.72 -6.60 19.42
CA ILE A 102 12.89 -5.82 18.50
C ILE A 102 13.82 -5.37 17.38
N ILE A 103 13.58 -5.88 16.18
CA ILE A 103 14.35 -5.53 14.99
C ILE A 103 13.78 -4.24 14.41
N VAL A 104 14.65 -3.27 14.17
CA VAL A 104 14.31 -2.04 13.45
C VAL A 104 15.27 -1.92 12.28
N ASP A 105 14.75 -2.07 11.07
CA ASP A 105 15.51 -2.01 9.82
C ASP A 105 14.91 -0.95 8.86
N GLN A 106 15.32 -1.01 7.59
CA GLN A 106 14.85 -0.12 6.53
C GLN A 106 13.94 -0.85 5.54
N GLU A 107 13.45 -2.05 5.86
CA GLU A 107 12.48 -2.71 4.99
C GLU A 107 11.23 -1.83 4.87
N ARG A 108 10.75 -1.68 3.63
CA ARG A 108 9.63 -0.78 3.38
C ARG A 108 8.40 -1.31 4.11
N MET A 109 7.80 -0.45 4.93
CA MET A 109 6.47 -0.69 5.46
C MET A 109 5.49 -0.94 4.29
N GLY A 110 4.55 -1.87 4.47
CA GLY A 110 3.69 -2.39 3.41
C GLY A 110 3.16 -1.32 2.45
N SER A 111 3.24 -1.62 1.15
CA SER A 111 3.02 -0.69 0.03
C SER A 111 1.55 -0.31 -0.24
N ASP A 112 0.63 -0.59 0.68
CA ASP A 112 -0.76 -0.19 0.48
C ASP A 112 -0.88 1.33 0.55
N SER A 113 -1.46 1.93 -0.48
CA SER A 113 -1.87 3.34 -0.55
C SER A 113 -2.67 3.84 0.67
N ARG A 114 -3.34 2.93 1.39
CA ARG A 114 -4.08 3.23 2.62
C ARG A 114 -3.22 3.16 3.90
N SER A 115 -1.99 2.67 3.78
CA SER A 115 -0.98 2.71 4.84
C SER A 115 -0.25 4.05 4.79
N THR A 116 -0.58 4.91 5.76
CA THR A 116 -0.01 6.25 5.91
C THR A 116 0.76 6.35 7.21
N VAL A 117 1.54 7.42 7.39
CA VAL A 117 2.20 7.72 8.67
C VAL A 117 1.19 7.74 9.82
N GLY A 118 -0.01 8.28 9.58
CA GLY A 118 -1.07 8.33 10.60
C GLY A 118 -1.61 6.97 11.00
N THR A 119 -1.65 5.99 10.10
CA THR A 119 -2.05 4.61 10.44
C THR A 119 -0.91 3.82 11.07
N ALA A 120 0.33 4.03 10.62
CA ALA A 120 1.51 3.37 11.17
C ALA A 120 1.81 3.76 12.63
N THR A 121 1.48 4.98 13.02
CA THR A 121 1.74 5.54 14.36
C THR A 121 0.52 5.50 15.28
N ASP A 122 -0.61 4.94 14.82
CA ASP A 122 -1.93 5.03 15.47
C ASP A 122 -2.45 6.46 15.73
N ALA A 123 -1.73 7.50 15.30
CA ALA A 123 -2.16 8.89 15.43
C ALA A 123 -3.52 9.13 14.77
N ASN A 124 -3.75 8.53 13.60
CA ASN A 124 -5.05 8.61 12.92
C ASN A 124 -6.16 7.93 13.75
N ALA A 125 -5.90 6.80 14.42
CA ALA A 125 -6.90 6.16 15.27
C ALA A 125 -7.33 7.09 16.43
N MET A 126 -6.37 7.74 17.07
CA MET A 126 -6.61 8.71 18.14
C MET A 126 -7.36 9.95 17.64
N LEU A 127 -6.98 10.48 16.47
CA LEU A 127 -7.68 11.60 15.84
C LEU A 127 -9.14 11.26 15.52
N ARG A 128 -9.42 10.05 15.02
CA ARG A 128 -10.81 9.62 14.76
C ARG A 128 -11.66 9.59 16.03
N ILE A 129 -11.08 9.19 17.17
CA ILE A 129 -11.77 9.27 18.47
C ILE A 129 -12.03 10.72 18.84
N LEU A 130 -11.02 11.59 18.73
CA LEU A 130 -11.13 13.02 19.05
C LEU A 130 -12.24 13.70 18.22
N PHE A 131 -12.19 13.59 16.90
CA PHE A 131 -13.18 14.20 16.00
C PHE A 131 -14.57 13.61 16.16
N SER A 132 -14.69 12.32 16.50
CA SER A 132 -16.01 11.74 16.79
C SER A 132 -16.67 12.31 18.05
N ARG A 133 -15.89 12.79 19.02
CA ARG A 133 -16.42 13.31 20.28
C ARG A 133 -16.59 14.82 20.28
N LEU A 134 -15.68 15.53 19.61
CA LEU A 134 -15.58 16.99 19.70
C LEU A 134 -15.87 17.70 18.36
N GLY A 135 -15.92 16.97 17.24
CA GLY A 135 -16.13 17.55 15.92
C GLY A 135 -17.50 18.21 15.79
N GLN A 136 -17.51 19.43 15.26
CA GLN A 136 -18.71 20.15 14.86
C GLN A 136 -18.67 20.43 13.35
N PRO A 137 -19.69 20.02 12.57
CA PRO A 137 -20.88 19.27 12.99
C PRO A 137 -20.55 17.82 13.41
N TYR A 138 -21.40 17.23 14.25
CA TYR A 138 -21.28 15.81 14.60
C TYR A 138 -21.67 14.93 13.40
N VAL A 139 -20.74 14.07 12.96
CA VAL A 139 -20.94 13.20 11.77
C VAL A 139 -21.01 11.71 12.11
N GLY A 140 -20.76 11.32 13.36
CA GLY A 140 -20.91 9.93 13.82
C GLY A 140 -19.72 9.42 14.63
N SER A 141 -19.63 8.09 14.71
CA SER A 141 -18.59 7.38 15.46
C SER A 141 -17.20 7.50 14.81
N PRO A 142 -16.11 7.03 15.44
CA PRO A 142 -14.77 7.03 14.83
C PRO A 142 -14.68 6.35 13.45
N ASN A 143 -15.66 5.50 13.10
CA ASN A 143 -15.75 4.87 11.79
C ASN A 143 -16.15 5.87 10.69
N ALA A 144 -16.93 6.89 11.02
CA ALA A 144 -17.29 7.97 10.09
C ALA A 144 -16.08 8.80 9.64
N PHE A 145 -14.96 8.72 10.37
CA PHE A 145 -13.70 9.40 10.06
C PHE A 145 -12.63 8.42 9.52
N SER A 146 -12.99 7.17 9.26
CA SER A 146 -12.07 6.17 8.73
C SER A 146 -12.19 6.07 7.22
N PHE A 147 -11.12 6.41 6.50
CA PHE A 147 -11.04 6.20 5.05
C PHE A 147 -11.00 4.71 4.66
N ASN A 148 -10.84 3.80 5.63
CA ASN A 148 -10.88 2.35 5.42
C ASN A 148 -12.26 1.73 5.65
N VAL A 149 -13.27 2.51 6.06
CA VAL A 149 -14.61 2.00 6.37
C VAL A 149 -15.66 2.59 5.42
N PRO A 150 -16.32 1.77 4.57
CA PRO A 150 -17.41 2.24 3.73
C PRO A 150 -18.67 2.53 4.55
N SER A 151 -19.43 3.53 4.08
CA SER A 151 -20.80 3.74 4.52
C SER A 151 -21.71 2.63 3.99
N VAL A 152 -22.56 2.05 4.85
CA VAL A 152 -23.48 0.97 4.47
C VAL A 152 -24.90 1.30 4.88
N ARG A 153 -25.86 0.88 4.05
CA ARG A 153 -27.29 1.03 4.30
C ARG A 153 -28.00 -0.30 4.06
N ALA A 154 -28.77 -0.76 5.03
CA ALA A 154 -29.61 -1.94 4.93
C ALA A 154 -31.06 -1.57 5.26
N SER A 155 -32.02 -2.20 4.59
CA SER A 155 -33.44 -2.07 4.93
C SER A 155 -34.05 -3.45 5.07
N GLY A 156 -34.80 -3.67 6.15
CA GLY A 156 -35.41 -4.97 6.46
C GLY A 156 -36.66 -4.81 7.30
N ALA A 157 -37.36 -5.91 7.56
CA ALA A 157 -38.47 -5.93 8.49
C ALA A 157 -37.96 -6.25 9.91
N ILE A 158 -38.43 -5.51 10.91
CA ILE A 158 -38.24 -5.82 12.33
C ILE A 158 -39.59 -6.27 12.88
N THR A 159 -39.61 -7.43 13.52
CA THR A 159 -40.74 -7.89 14.32
C THR A 159 -40.48 -7.52 15.77
N VAL A 160 -41.33 -6.70 16.37
CA VAL A 160 -41.21 -6.32 17.78
C VAL A 160 -42.02 -7.29 18.63
N GLU A 161 -41.33 -8.12 19.42
CA GLU A 161 -41.93 -9.07 20.36
C GLU A 161 -42.32 -8.41 21.69
N ARG A 162 -43.21 -7.40 21.65
CA ARG A 162 -43.90 -6.86 22.84
C ARG A 162 -45.30 -6.36 22.45
N GLY A 163 -46.33 -6.91 23.09
CA GLY A 163 -47.73 -6.54 22.83
C GLY A 163 -48.25 -7.10 21.49
N THR A 164 -49.14 -6.35 20.81
CA THR A 164 -49.60 -6.70 19.45
C THR A 164 -48.41 -6.78 18.50
N GLN A 165 -48.09 -7.98 18.01
CA GLN A 165 -47.04 -8.20 17.02
C GLN A 165 -47.27 -7.31 15.80
N ARG A 166 -46.36 -6.35 15.58
CA ARG A 166 -46.36 -5.49 14.40
C ARG A 166 -45.00 -5.63 13.71
N THR A 167 -45.05 -6.05 12.46
CA THR A 167 -43.89 -6.07 11.56
C THR A 167 -43.73 -4.68 10.96
N VAL A 168 -42.58 -4.04 11.20
CA VAL A 168 -42.30 -2.69 10.71
C VAL A 168 -41.04 -2.72 9.84
N LYS A 169 -41.07 -2.05 8.69
CA LYS A 169 -39.87 -1.85 7.88
C LYS A 169 -38.95 -0.86 8.58
N ALA A 170 -37.70 -1.25 8.82
CA ALA A 170 -36.67 -0.40 9.38
C ALA A 170 -35.48 -0.30 8.43
N THR A 171 -34.84 0.86 8.45
CA THR A 171 -33.61 1.13 7.70
C THR A 171 -32.50 1.39 8.69
N PHE A 172 -31.40 0.66 8.52
CA PHE A 172 -30.17 0.81 9.29
C PHE A 172 -29.11 1.45 8.39
N THR A 173 -28.51 2.52 8.87
CA THR A 173 -27.39 3.18 8.20
C THR A 173 -26.20 3.22 9.15
N ARG A 174 -25.03 2.82 8.67
CA ARG A 174 -23.77 3.00 9.38
C ARG A 174 -22.86 3.86 8.53
N THR A 175 -22.58 5.07 9.01
CA THR A 175 -21.67 6.01 8.36
C THR A 175 -20.23 5.54 8.51
N GLY A 176 -19.54 5.43 7.37
CA GLY A 176 -18.11 5.23 7.25
C GLY A 176 -17.46 6.42 6.53
N GLY A 177 -16.17 6.65 6.77
CA GLY A 177 -15.42 7.79 6.19
C GLY A 177 -14.78 7.53 4.83
N MET A 178 -14.94 6.33 4.27
CA MET A 178 -14.36 5.99 2.97
C MET A 178 -15.06 6.77 1.85
N CYS A 179 -14.26 7.52 1.09
CA CYS A 179 -14.72 8.18 -0.12
C CYS A 179 -15.17 7.12 -1.15
N PRO A 180 -16.40 7.18 -1.68
CA PRO A 180 -16.91 6.19 -2.62
C PRO A 180 -16.23 6.25 -4.00
N ARG A 181 -15.58 7.37 -4.35
CA ARG A 181 -14.89 7.54 -5.64
C ARG A 181 -13.50 6.90 -5.66
N CYS A 182 -12.68 7.15 -4.63
CA CYS A 182 -11.32 6.63 -4.54
C CYS A 182 -11.17 5.44 -3.59
N GLU A 183 -12.26 5.03 -2.94
CA GLU A 183 -12.28 3.96 -1.93
C GLU A 183 -11.26 4.18 -0.81
N GLY A 184 -11.02 5.44 -0.43
CA GLY A 184 -10.05 5.77 0.61
C GLY A 184 -8.58 5.74 0.18
N ARG A 185 -8.27 5.54 -1.10
CA ARG A 185 -6.89 5.61 -1.63
C ARG A 185 -6.35 7.04 -1.75
N GLY A 186 -7.22 8.05 -1.66
CA GLY A 186 -6.83 9.46 -1.82
C GLY A 186 -6.54 9.88 -3.26
N SER A 187 -6.32 8.94 -4.18
CA SER A 187 -6.14 9.17 -5.62
C SER A 187 -7.03 8.23 -6.44
N VAL A 188 -7.36 8.66 -7.67
CA VAL A 188 -8.05 7.85 -8.67
C VAL A 188 -7.16 7.83 -9.90
N SER A 189 -6.95 6.66 -10.49
CA SER A 189 -6.30 6.57 -11.80
C SER A 189 -7.28 7.08 -12.84
N ASP A 190 -6.98 8.23 -13.43
CA ASP A 190 -7.75 8.83 -14.51
C ASP A 190 -6.94 8.80 -15.82
N LEU A 191 -7.62 8.94 -16.95
CA LEU A 191 -6.96 9.02 -18.25
C LEU A 191 -6.43 10.43 -18.48
N ASP A 192 -5.15 10.53 -18.82
CA ASP A 192 -4.57 11.79 -19.30
C ASP A 192 -5.07 12.05 -20.74
N LEU A 193 -5.93 13.05 -20.89
CA LEU A 193 -6.53 13.42 -22.18
C LEU A 193 -5.47 13.81 -23.22
N ALA A 194 -4.33 14.38 -22.81
CA ALA A 194 -3.26 14.75 -23.73
C ALA A 194 -2.58 13.51 -24.36
N GLN A 195 -2.71 12.33 -23.73
CA GLN A 195 -2.27 11.06 -24.33
C GLN A 195 -3.33 10.47 -25.28
N LEU A 196 -4.57 10.96 -25.22
CA LEU A 196 -5.65 10.50 -26.08
C LEU A 196 -5.70 11.27 -27.41
N TYR A 197 -5.48 12.58 -27.36
CA TYR A 197 -5.50 13.43 -28.55
C TYR A 197 -4.64 14.71 -28.43
N ASP A 198 -4.16 15.20 -29.57
CA ASP A 198 -3.58 16.53 -29.76
C ASP A 198 -4.71 17.54 -30.04
N ASP A 199 -4.94 18.44 -29.09
CA ASP A 199 -6.04 19.41 -29.15
C ASP A 199 -5.83 20.51 -30.21
N THR A 200 -4.60 20.69 -30.69
CA THR A 200 -4.27 21.68 -31.71
C THR A 200 -4.66 21.24 -33.12
N ARG A 201 -4.93 19.94 -33.31
CA ARG A 201 -5.29 19.31 -34.58
C ARG A 201 -6.77 19.00 -34.67
N SER A 202 -7.25 18.83 -35.89
CA SER A 202 -8.59 18.30 -36.18
C SER A 202 -8.56 16.77 -36.26
N LEU A 203 -9.73 16.13 -36.20
CA LEU A 203 -9.81 14.67 -36.30
C LEU A 203 -9.27 14.16 -37.65
N ASN A 204 -9.61 14.85 -38.75
CA ASN A 204 -9.05 14.54 -40.08
C ASN A 204 -7.56 14.87 -40.16
N GLY A 205 -7.09 15.86 -39.40
CA GLY A 205 -5.67 16.20 -39.25
C GLY A 205 -4.88 15.25 -38.35
N GLY A 206 -5.47 14.14 -37.92
CA GLY A 206 -4.79 13.13 -37.10
C GLY A 206 -4.61 13.55 -35.64
N ALA A 207 -5.65 14.15 -35.04
CA ALA A 207 -5.61 14.53 -33.62
C ALA A 207 -5.54 13.34 -32.66
N LEU A 208 -6.07 12.17 -33.01
CA LEU A 208 -6.08 11.01 -32.10
C LEU A 208 -4.69 10.36 -32.01
N THR A 209 -4.09 10.39 -30.82
CA THR A 209 -2.73 9.87 -30.54
C THR A 209 -2.73 8.43 -30.01
N ILE A 210 -3.92 7.85 -29.80
CA ILE A 210 -4.07 6.50 -29.24
C ILE A 210 -3.51 5.46 -30.20
N PRO A 211 -2.72 4.47 -29.71
CA PRO A 211 -2.26 3.35 -30.52
C PRO A 211 -3.42 2.65 -31.25
N GLY A 212 -3.32 2.54 -32.58
CA GLY A 212 -4.35 1.93 -33.43
C GLY A 212 -5.48 2.88 -33.89
N TYR A 213 -5.42 4.16 -33.51
CA TYR A 213 -6.30 5.23 -33.99
C TYR A 213 -5.54 6.22 -34.89
N THR A 214 -4.21 6.21 -34.83
CA THR A 214 -3.33 7.00 -35.71
C THR A 214 -3.42 6.56 -37.17
N GLY A 215 -3.31 7.50 -38.11
CA GLY A 215 -3.17 7.20 -39.55
C GLY A 215 -4.49 7.01 -40.32
N GLY A 216 -5.63 7.51 -39.81
CA GLY A 216 -6.88 7.53 -40.57
C GLY A 216 -7.54 6.16 -40.74
N GLY A 217 -7.17 5.17 -39.92
CA GLY A 217 -7.80 3.86 -39.88
C GLY A 217 -9.26 3.90 -39.42
N TRP A 218 -9.92 2.75 -39.45
CA TRP A 218 -11.36 2.63 -39.14
C TRP A 218 -11.76 3.23 -37.78
N ASN A 219 -10.90 3.09 -36.77
CA ASN A 219 -11.13 3.67 -35.44
C ASN A 219 -11.14 5.20 -35.44
N SER A 220 -10.36 5.86 -36.30
CA SER A 220 -10.39 7.33 -36.45
C SER A 220 -11.61 7.77 -37.25
N ARG A 221 -11.92 7.05 -38.33
CA ARG A 221 -13.09 7.34 -39.20
C ARG A 221 -14.40 7.27 -38.46
N LEU A 222 -14.50 6.38 -37.48
CA LEU A 222 -15.68 6.29 -36.61
C LEU A 222 -16.05 7.64 -36.00
N TYR A 223 -15.06 8.43 -35.55
CA TYR A 223 -15.31 9.72 -34.93
C TYR A 223 -15.49 10.80 -35.98
N SER A 224 -14.60 10.87 -36.98
CA SER A 224 -14.68 11.92 -38.01
C SER A 224 -15.95 11.84 -38.85
N GLU A 225 -16.50 10.65 -39.08
CA GLU A 225 -17.73 10.44 -39.85
C GLU A 225 -18.99 10.24 -38.97
N SER A 226 -18.88 10.52 -37.66
CA SER A 226 -20.00 10.35 -36.72
C SER A 226 -21.13 11.37 -36.92
N GLY A 227 -20.83 12.53 -37.49
CA GLY A 227 -21.79 13.62 -37.67
C GLY A 227 -22.13 14.42 -36.40
N PHE A 228 -21.44 14.17 -35.27
CA PHE A 228 -21.66 14.92 -34.03
C PHE A 228 -20.90 16.25 -33.95
N PHE A 229 -19.83 16.38 -34.73
CA PHE A 229 -18.94 17.54 -34.72
C PHE A 229 -18.26 17.69 -36.09
N ASP A 230 -17.74 18.88 -36.35
CA ASP A 230 -16.95 19.16 -37.54
C ASP A 230 -15.57 18.47 -37.44
N PRO A 231 -15.24 17.51 -38.34
CA PRO A 231 -14.00 16.76 -38.26
C PRO A 231 -12.76 17.55 -38.73
N ASP A 232 -12.94 18.69 -39.40
CA ASP A 232 -11.87 19.57 -39.86
C ASP A 232 -11.55 20.69 -38.87
N LYS A 233 -12.44 20.89 -37.89
CA LYS A 233 -12.25 21.82 -36.78
C LYS A 233 -11.25 21.24 -35.75
N PRO A 234 -10.24 22.01 -35.32
CA PRO A 234 -9.35 21.60 -34.23
C PRO A 234 -10.10 21.33 -32.93
N ILE A 235 -9.71 20.29 -32.18
CA ILE A 235 -10.44 19.85 -30.98
C ILE A 235 -10.48 20.94 -29.91
N ARG A 236 -9.43 21.77 -29.76
CA ARG A 236 -9.42 22.92 -28.82
C ARG A 236 -10.56 23.93 -29.05
N ASN A 237 -11.12 23.96 -30.27
CA ASN A 237 -12.21 24.86 -30.62
C ASN A 237 -13.58 24.20 -30.43
N TYR A 238 -13.64 22.92 -30.06
CA TYR A 238 -14.90 22.20 -29.84
C TYR A 238 -15.69 22.86 -28.70
N THR A 239 -17.00 22.96 -28.88
CA THR A 239 -17.91 23.37 -27.81
C THR A 239 -17.90 22.33 -26.71
N LYS A 240 -18.34 22.70 -25.50
CA LYS A 240 -18.48 21.75 -24.39
C LYS A 240 -19.34 20.53 -24.75
N LYS A 241 -20.35 20.72 -25.60
CA LYS A 241 -21.20 19.63 -26.08
C LYS A 241 -20.47 18.72 -27.06
N GLU A 242 -19.77 19.29 -28.06
CA GLU A 242 -18.96 18.53 -29.02
C GLU A 242 -17.86 17.72 -28.31
N LEU A 243 -17.18 18.32 -27.31
CA LEU A 243 -16.15 17.65 -26.53
C LEU A 243 -16.75 16.55 -25.63
N GLN A 244 -17.90 16.80 -25.00
CA GLN A 244 -18.62 15.78 -24.25
C GLN A 244 -19.04 14.61 -25.13
N ASP A 245 -19.51 14.90 -26.35
CA ASP A 245 -19.92 13.89 -27.32
C ASP A 245 -18.72 13.06 -27.81
N LEU A 246 -17.57 13.69 -28.03
CA LEU A 246 -16.33 13.00 -28.39
C LEU A 246 -15.80 12.11 -27.25
N LEU A 247 -15.77 12.60 -26.01
CA LEU A 247 -15.07 11.94 -24.91
C LEU A 247 -15.93 10.97 -24.11
N HIS A 248 -17.19 11.30 -23.85
CA HIS A 248 -17.99 10.66 -22.79
C HIS A 248 -19.37 10.17 -23.25
N ARG A 249 -19.71 10.27 -24.55
CA ARG A 249 -21.04 9.89 -25.04
C ARG A 249 -21.36 8.42 -24.76
N GLU A 250 -22.57 8.18 -24.29
CA GLU A 250 -23.09 6.84 -24.08
C GLU A 250 -23.28 6.07 -25.40
N PRO A 251 -23.17 4.73 -25.38
CA PRO A 251 -23.32 3.88 -26.56
C PRO A 251 -24.64 4.16 -27.31
N THR A 252 -24.54 4.69 -28.53
CA THR A 252 -25.68 5.06 -29.38
C THR A 252 -25.60 4.31 -30.70
N ARG A 253 -26.63 3.53 -31.06
CA ARG A 253 -26.71 2.88 -32.38
C ARG A 253 -27.03 3.90 -33.46
N MET A 254 -26.22 3.94 -34.51
CA MET A 254 -26.38 4.87 -35.64
C MET A 254 -25.66 4.36 -36.90
N LYS A 255 -25.88 5.04 -38.02
CA LYS A 255 -25.21 4.74 -39.29
C LYS A 255 -23.99 5.66 -39.44
N ILE A 256 -22.79 5.08 -39.54
CA ILE A 256 -21.52 5.80 -39.70
C ILE A 256 -20.84 5.23 -40.93
N ALA A 257 -20.35 6.07 -41.84
CA ALA A 257 -19.75 5.64 -43.09
C ALA A 257 -20.63 4.67 -43.92
N GLY A 258 -21.96 4.78 -43.79
CA GLY A 258 -22.91 3.90 -44.48
C GLY A 258 -23.20 2.55 -43.79
N ILE A 259 -22.58 2.25 -42.64
CA ILE A 259 -22.71 0.98 -41.92
C ILE A 259 -23.41 1.20 -40.56
N ASN A 260 -24.31 0.30 -40.18
CA ASN A 260 -24.95 0.33 -38.85
C ASN A 260 -23.95 -0.09 -37.78
N MET A 261 -23.65 0.79 -36.83
CA MET A 261 -22.74 0.52 -35.73
C MET A 261 -23.12 1.30 -34.46
N THR A 262 -22.41 1.03 -33.37
CA THR A 262 -22.62 1.75 -32.10
C THR A 262 -21.49 2.77 -31.93
N TYR A 263 -21.86 4.04 -31.91
CA TYR A 263 -20.97 5.12 -31.48
C TYR A 263 -20.85 5.11 -29.96
N GLU A 264 -19.65 5.31 -29.44
CA GLU A 264 -19.37 5.45 -28.02
C GLU A 264 -18.22 6.45 -27.88
N GLY A 265 -18.25 7.26 -26.82
CA GLY A 265 -17.19 8.22 -26.53
C GLY A 265 -15.82 7.55 -26.39
N LEU A 266 -14.77 8.33 -26.62
CA LEU A 266 -13.38 7.86 -26.63
C LEU A 266 -12.97 7.19 -25.31
N ILE A 267 -13.35 7.78 -24.16
CA ILE A 267 -12.96 7.28 -22.84
C ILE A 267 -13.63 5.94 -22.51
N PRO A 268 -14.97 5.79 -22.56
CA PRO A 268 -15.62 4.51 -22.29
C PRO A 268 -15.14 3.39 -23.23
N ARG A 269 -14.89 3.71 -24.51
CA ARG A 269 -14.39 2.74 -25.49
C ARG A 269 -12.97 2.28 -25.18
N ILE A 270 -12.07 3.18 -24.79
CA ILE A 270 -10.68 2.82 -24.39
C ILE A 270 -10.69 2.03 -23.09
N GLN A 271 -11.47 2.47 -22.09
CA GLN A 271 -11.63 1.75 -20.83
C GLN A 271 -12.08 0.31 -21.08
N ARG A 272 -13.07 0.11 -21.96
CA ARG A 272 -13.59 -1.23 -22.29
C ARG A 272 -12.64 -2.06 -23.15
N SER A 273 -11.89 -1.48 -24.07
CA SER A 273 -11.08 -2.23 -25.03
C SER A 273 -9.62 -2.45 -24.62
N MET A 274 -9.05 -1.54 -23.83
CA MET A 274 -7.62 -1.54 -23.49
C MET A 274 -7.35 -1.68 -22.00
N LEU A 275 -8.26 -1.21 -21.13
CA LEU A 275 -8.03 -1.17 -19.67
C LEU A 275 -8.89 -2.16 -18.87
N SER A 276 -9.81 -2.87 -19.52
CA SER A 276 -10.65 -3.90 -18.91
C SER A 276 -9.96 -5.27 -18.82
N LYS A 277 -8.72 -5.40 -19.33
CA LYS A 277 -7.90 -6.57 -19.01
C LYS A 277 -7.56 -6.48 -17.52
N ASP A 278 -8.13 -7.39 -16.75
CA ASP A 278 -7.99 -7.50 -15.30
C ASP A 278 -6.61 -7.09 -14.81
N ARG A 279 -6.55 -6.14 -13.89
CA ARG A 279 -5.31 -5.80 -13.15
C ARG A 279 -4.72 -7.04 -12.45
N GLU A 280 -5.52 -8.08 -12.20
CA GLU A 280 -5.09 -9.37 -11.66
C GLU A 280 -4.39 -10.27 -12.70
N ALA A 281 -4.56 -10.01 -14.00
CA ALA A 281 -3.91 -10.76 -15.09
C ALA A 281 -2.55 -10.17 -15.48
N MET A 282 -2.15 -9.01 -14.94
CA MET A 282 -0.78 -8.50 -15.09
C MET A 282 0.11 -9.19 -14.06
N GLN A 283 0.82 -10.24 -14.49
CA GLN A 283 1.78 -10.96 -13.66
C GLN A 283 2.82 -9.98 -13.05
N PRO A 284 3.11 -10.09 -11.75
CA PRO A 284 4.06 -9.23 -11.04
C PRO A 284 5.52 -9.69 -11.25
N HIS A 285 5.91 -9.94 -12.50
CA HIS A 285 7.27 -10.34 -12.84
C HIS A 285 7.82 -9.40 -13.92
N ILE A 286 8.37 -8.26 -13.46
CA ILE A 286 9.77 -7.81 -13.60
C ILE A 286 10.04 -6.90 -12.40
#